data_AF-A0A838PMW2-F1
#
_entry.id   AF-A0A838PMW2-F1
#
_cell.length_a   1.000
_cell.length_b   1.000
_cell.length_c   1.000
_cell.angle_alpha   90.00
_cell.angle_beta   90.00
_cell.angle_gamma   90.00
#
_symmetry.space_group_name_H-M   'P 1'
#
loop_
_entity.id
_entity.type
_entity.pdbx_description
1 polymer ?
#
loop_
_entity_poly.entity_id
_entity_poly.type
_entity_poly.pdbx_seq_one_letter_code
_entity_poly.pdbx_strand_id
1 'polypeptide(L)'
;MLNRRGGIECDFTVARLGEELFSIVTGTAFGDHDREWIARHVPRDGTVRVHDVTSRFACFGLWGPSAREVLQPLTPSDLGSDAFPYMSASWDGSCIARPSTDWDCGARYG
;
A
#
# COMPACT_ATOMS: atom_id res chain seq x y z
N MET A 1 -10.41 -6.07 7.49
CA MET A 1 -11.79 -5.75 7.93
C MET A 1 -12.44 -6.98 8.55
N LEU A 2 -13.34 -6.81 9.52
CA LEU A 2 -13.98 -7.92 10.25
C LEU A 2 -15.49 -7.96 9.97
N ASN A 3 -16.09 -9.15 10.04
CA ASN A 3 -17.54 -9.31 10.06
C ASN A 3 -18.10 -9.20 11.49
N ARG A 4 -19.44 -9.16 11.59
CA ARG A 4 -20.16 -9.04 12.88
C ARG A 4 -19.91 -10.19 13.87
N ARG A 5 -19.38 -11.33 13.41
CA ARG A 5 -19.04 -12.49 14.26
C ARG A 5 -17.57 -12.49 14.67
N GLY A 6 -16.80 -11.47 14.30
CA GLY A 6 -15.35 -11.38 14.57
C GLY A 6 -14.48 -12.17 13.59
N GLY A 7 -15.02 -12.68 12.48
CA GLY A 7 -14.22 -13.31 11.42
C GLY A 7 -13.52 -12.28 10.54
N ILE A 8 -12.36 -12.65 9.99
CA ILE A 8 -11.58 -11.83 9.06
C ILE A 8 -12.23 -11.92 7.67
N GLU A 9 -12.62 -10.76 7.13
CA GLU A 9 -13.16 -10.65 5.77
C GLU A 9 -12.10 -10.21 4.76
N CYS A 10 -11.20 -9.31 5.19
CA CYS A 10 -10.18 -8.73 4.33
C CYS A 10 -8.89 -8.50 5.12
N ASP A 11 -7.74 -8.74 4.48
CA ASP A 11 -6.43 -8.26 4.91
C ASP A 11 -5.81 -7.46 3.76
N PHE A 12 -5.48 -6.20 4.02
CA PHE A 12 -4.96 -5.28 3.01
C PHE A 12 -4.13 -4.20 3.67
N THR A 13 -3.28 -3.55 2.88
CA THR A 13 -2.55 -2.37 3.34
C THR A 13 -3.31 -1.09 2.99
N VAL A 14 -3.43 -0.18 3.96
CA VAL A 14 -3.97 1.18 3.74
C VAL A 14 -2.83 2.18 3.83
N ALA A 15 -2.72 3.06 2.84
CA ALA A 15 -1.81 4.20 2.85
C ALA A 15 -2.61 5.51 2.78
N ARG A 16 -2.36 6.44 3.70
CA ARG A 16 -2.91 7.79 3.64
C ARG A 16 -2.00 8.65 2.77
N LEU A 17 -2.51 9.10 1.63
CA LEU A 17 -1.76 9.88 0.63
C LEU A 17 -2.05 11.39 0.71
N GLY A 18 -3.09 11.77 1.44
CA GLY A 18 -3.48 13.15 1.71
C GLY A 18 -4.44 13.21 2.89
N GLU A 19 -4.98 14.38 3.20
CA GLU A 19 -5.87 14.54 4.34
C GLU A 19 -7.11 13.62 4.26
N GLU A 20 -7.71 13.56 3.06
CA GLU A 20 -8.92 12.78 2.75
C GLU A 20 -8.69 11.77 1.61
N LEU A 21 -7.43 11.43 1.30
CA LEU A 21 -7.06 10.53 0.20
C LEU A 21 -6.36 9.28 0.75
N PHE A 22 -6.91 8.11 0.44
CA PHE A 22 -6.42 6.83 0.90
C PHE A 22 -6.29 5.85 -0.27
N SER A 23 -5.21 5.08 -0.27
CA SER A 23 -4.99 3.96 -1.18
C SER A 23 -5.09 2.65 -0.42
N ILE A 24 -5.81 1.69 -0.99
CA ILE A 24 -5.96 0.33 -0.45
C ILE A 24 -5.35 -0.65 -1.44
N VAL A 25 -4.44 -1.49 -0.96
CA VAL A 25 -3.80 -2.55 -1.75
C VAL A 25 -4.12 -3.89 -1.10
N THR A 26 -4.82 -4.75 -1.84
CA THR A 26 -5.18 -6.12 -1.43
C THR A 26 -4.56 -7.18 -2.33
N GLY A 27 -4.64 -8.44 -1.92
CA GLY A 27 -4.18 -9.60 -2.68
C GLY A 27 -5.03 -9.83 -3.94
N THR A 28 -4.37 -10.31 -5.00
CA THR A 28 -4.98 -10.51 -6.34
C THR A 28 -6.20 -11.42 -6.36
N ALA A 29 -6.27 -12.41 -5.46
CA ALA A 29 -7.39 -13.35 -5.40
C ALA A 29 -8.67 -12.77 -4.73
N PHE A 30 -8.57 -11.64 -4.05
CA PHE A 30 -9.65 -11.09 -3.20
C PHE A 30 -10.10 -9.69 -3.61
N GLY A 31 -9.58 -9.15 -4.72
CA GLY A 31 -9.88 -7.78 -5.17
C GLY A 31 -11.38 -7.48 -5.25
N ASP A 32 -12.15 -8.34 -5.92
CA ASP A 32 -13.60 -8.15 -6.06
C ASP A 32 -14.36 -8.31 -4.74
N HIS A 33 -13.95 -9.28 -3.91
CA HIS A 33 -14.56 -9.52 -2.59
C HIS A 33 -14.36 -8.33 -1.66
N ASP A 34 -13.13 -7.85 -1.55
CA ASP A 34 -12.78 -6.71 -0.70
C ASP A 34 -13.44 -5.43 -1.20
N ARG A 35 -13.45 -5.20 -2.52
CA ARG A 35 -14.11 -4.05 -3.14
C ARG A 35 -15.61 -4.04 -2.84
N GLU A 36 -16.27 -5.17 -3.02
CA GLU A 36 -17.70 -5.31 -2.75
C GLU A 36 -17.99 -5.14 -1.26
N TRP A 37 -17.14 -5.69 -0.39
CA TRP A 37 -17.27 -5.50 1.05
C TRP A 37 -17.17 -4.02 1.44
N ILE A 38 -16.20 -3.28 0.90
CA ILE A 38 -16.06 -1.84 1.13
C ILE A 38 -17.29 -1.10 0.59
N ALA A 39 -17.70 -1.36 -0.66
CA ALA A 39 -18.82 -0.68 -1.30
C ALA A 39 -20.13 -0.81 -0.50
N ARG A 40 -20.37 -1.95 0.16
CA ARG A 40 -21.54 -2.18 1.02
C ARG A 40 -21.54 -1.35 2.31
N HIS A 41 -20.37 -0.92 2.78
CA HIS A 41 -20.19 -0.20 4.04
C HIS A 41 -19.94 1.30 3.84
N VAL A 42 -19.75 1.75 2.60
CA VAL A 42 -19.60 3.18 2.28
C VAL A 42 -20.92 3.93 2.55
N PRO A 43 -20.86 5.12 3.19
CA PRO A 43 -22.01 5.98 3.36
C PRO A 43 -22.72 6.30 2.03
N ARG A 44 -24.05 6.30 2.05
CA ARG A 44 -24.86 6.59 0.86
C ARG A 44 -25.03 8.08 0.56
N ASP A 45 -24.53 8.94 1.43
CA ASP A 45 -24.58 10.40 1.31
C ASP A 45 -23.53 10.98 0.34
N GLY A 46 -22.65 10.13 -0.21
CA GLY A 46 -21.64 10.51 -1.21
C GLY A 46 -20.41 11.19 -0.61
N THR A 47 -20.27 11.21 0.72
CA THR A 47 -19.10 11.76 1.43
C THR A 47 -17.82 10.98 1.15
N VAL A 48 -17.95 9.68 0.85
CA VAL A 48 -16.83 8.80 0.51
C VAL A 48 -17.03 8.23 -0.89
N ARG A 49 -15.99 8.30 -1.71
CA ARG A 49 -15.95 7.71 -3.06
C ARG A 49 -14.87 6.65 -3.13
N VAL A 50 -15.19 5.51 -3.74
CA VAL A 50 -14.28 4.39 -3.91
C VAL A 50 -14.11 4.14 -5.40
N HIS A 51 -12.87 4.16 -5.86
CA HIS A 51 -12.51 3.95 -7.26
C HIS A 51 -11.59 2.74 -7.37
N ASP A 52 -11.96 1.80 -8.24
CA ASP A 52 -11.05 0.72 -8.63
C ASP A 52 -10.00 1.28 -9.59
N VAL A 53 -8.74 1.23 -9.16
CA VAL A 53 -7.58 1.69 -9.93
C VAL A 53 -6.60 0.56 -10.19
N THR A 54 -7.01 -0.70 -10.01
CA THR A 54 -6.15 -1.89 -10.12
C THR A 54 -5.40 -1.92 -11.45
N SER A 55 -6.10 -1.69 -12.56
CA SER A 55 -5.50 -1.72 -13.91
C SER A 55 -4.74 -0.44 -14.28
N ARG A 56 -4.74 0.59 -13.42
CA ARG A 56 -4.06 1.87 -13.69
C ARG A 56 -2.59 1.84 -13.26
N PHE A 57 -2.22 0.98 -12.32
CA PHE A 57 -0.89 0.97 -11.72
C PHE A 57 -0.20 -0.38 -11.93
N ALA A 58 1.11 -0.33 -12.12
CA ALA A 58 2.00 -1.47 -11.93
C ALA A 58 2.64 -1.38 -10.54
N CYS A 59 2.90 -2.54 -9.93
CA CYS A 59 3.55 -2.61 -8.63
C CYS A 59 4.92 -3.29 -8.78
N PHE A 60 5.97 -2.61 -8.31
CA PHE A 60 7.33 -3.14 -8.28
C PHE A 60 7.79 -3.27 -6.84
N GLY A 61 8.20 -4.48 -6.46
CA GLY A 61 8.82 -4.74 -5.17
C GLY A 61 10.34 -4.77 -5.31
N LEU A 62 11.03 -3.95 -4.53
CA LEU A 62 12.48 -3.97 -4.42
C LEU A 62 12.85 -4.08 -2.95
N TRP A 63 13.63 -5.12 -2.62
CA TRP A 63 14.03 -5.44 -1.25
C TRP A 63 15.53 -5.64 -1.16
N GLY A 64 16.08 -5.41 0.02
CA GLY A 64 17.49 -5.60 0.36
C GLY A 64 18.19 -4.30 0.75
N PRO A 65 19.40 -4.40 1.34
CA PRO A 65 20.09 -3.27 1.95
C PRO A 65 20.44 -2.16 0.94
N SER A 66 20.70 -2.52 -0.33
CA SER A 66 20.99 -1.58 -1.42
C SER A 66 19.74 -1.09 -2.17
N ALA A 67 18.52 -1.46 -1.76
CA ALA A 67 17.30 -1.07 -2.48
C ALA A 67 17.16 0.46 -2.60
N ARG A 68 17.52 1.20 -1.55
CA ARG A 68 17.51 2.67 -1.56
C ARG A 68 18.55 3.23 -2.52
N GLU A 69 19.75 2.67 -2.54
CA GLU A 69 20.83 3.09 -3.45
C GLU A 69 20.43 2.91 -4.92
N VAL A 70 19.72 1.82 -5.22
CA VAL A 70 19.20 1.53 -6.56
C VAL A 70 18.07 2.48 -6.97
N LEU A 71 17.17 2.85 -6.05
CA LEU A 71 16.02 3.71 -6.34
C LEU A 71 16.35 5.20 -6.34
N GLN A 72 17.32 5.64 -5.54
CA GLN A 72 17.62 7.06 -5.35
C GLN A 72 17.90 7.83 -6.66
N PRO A 73 18.61 7.28 -7.66
CA PRO A 73 18.82 7.97 -8.94
C PRO A 73 17.55 8.15 -9.80
N LEU A 74 16.48 7.41 -9.49
CA LEU A 74 15.23 7.42 -10.26
C LEU A 74 14.20 8.42 -9.70
N THR A 75 14.47 9.06 -8.57
CA THR A 75 13.56 10.00 -7.93
C THR A 75 14.30 11.17 -7.28
N PRO A 76 13.74 12.39 -7.32
CA PRO A 76 14.27 13.52 -6.56
C PRO A 76 13.97 13.42 -5.05
N SER A 77 13.10 12.51 -4.61
CA SER A 77 12.77 12.33 -3.19
C SER A 77 13.93 11.73 -2.41
N ASP A 78 14.17 12.22 -1.20
CA ASP A 78 15.13 11.62 -0.26
C ASP A 78 14.58 10.29 0.28
N LEU A 79 15.26 9.19 -0.01
CA LEU A 79 14.89 7.84 0.44
C LEU A 79 15.63 7.40 1.71
N GLY A 80 16.40 8.29 2.34
CA GLY A 80 17.11 8.01 3.59
C GLY A 80 16.18 7.61 4.73
N SER A 81 16.69 6.88 5.73
CA SER A 81 15.87 6.35 6.83
C SER A 81 15.06 7.40 7.59
N ASP A 82 15.65 8.58 7.81
CA ASP A 82 15.01 9.65 8.57
C ASP A 82 13.96 10.39 7.74
N ALA A 83 14.21 10.56 6.44
CA ALA A 83 13.31 11.24 5.50
C ALA A 83 12.16 10.33 5.02
N PHE A 84 12.43 9.04 4.85
CA PHE A 84 11.49 8.02 4.36
C PHE A 84 11.48 6.79 5.28
N PRO A 85 10.90 6.93 6.49
CA PRO A 85 10.91 5.88 7.50
C PRO A 85 9.99 4.72 7.13
N TYR A 86 10.20 3.58 7.77
CA TYR A 86 9.39 2.38 7.56
C TYR A 86 7.88 2.66 7.71
N MET A 87 7.07 2.01 6.86
CA MET A 87 5.60 2.16 6.80
C MET A 87 5.11 3.57 6.48
N SER A 88 5.99 4.47 6.02
CA SER A 88 5.58 5.72 5.39
C SER A 88 5.06 5.49 3.97
N ALA A 89 4.34 6.46 3.44
CA ALA A 89 3.94 6.49 2.05
C ALA A 89 4.07 7.92 1.52
N SER A 90 4.52 8.07 0.28
CA SER A 90 4.49 9.34 -0.43
C SER A 90 3.71 9.19 -1.74
N TRP A 91 3.11 10.30 -2.16
CA TRP A 91 2.32 10.41 -3.38
C TRP A 91 2.65 11.71 -4.08
N ASP A 92 3.04 11.62 -5.36
CA ASP A 92 3.40 12.78 -6.19
C ASP A 92 2.34 13.12 -7.26
N GLY A 93 1.20 12.42 -7.26
CA GLY A 93 0.17 12.53 -8.31
C GLY A 93 0.21 11.41 -9.35
N SER A 94 1.27 10.61 -9.39
CA SER A 94 1.46 9.53 -10.36
C SER A 94 2.05 8.24 -9.79
N CYS A 95 2.82 8.32 -8.71
CA CYS A 95 3.52 7.21 -8.09
C CYS A 95 3.26 7.16 -6.57
N ILE A 96 2.96 5.96 -6.05
CA ILE A 96 2.89 5.70 -4.62
C ILE A 96 4.16 4.95 -4.22
N ALA A 97 5.05 5.62 -3.48
CA ALA A 97 6.23 4.96 -2.91
C ALA A 97 5.96 4.56 -1.47
N ARG A 98 6.46 3.39 -1.07
CA ARG A 98 6.42 2.90 0.30
C ARG A 98 7.73 2.16 0.60
N PRO A 99 8.42 2.45 1.70
CA PRO A 99 9.54 1.64 2.13
C PRO A 99 8.97 0.39 2.80
N SER A 100 9.07 -0.75 2.13
CA SER A 100 8.93 -2.04 2.81
C SER A 100 10.19 -2.31 3.61
N THR A 101 10.04 -2.93 4.77
CA THR A 101 11.15 -3.41 5.58
C THR A 101 12.14 -4.21 4.73
N ASP A 102 13.42 -4.15 5.13
CA ASP A 102 14.34 -5.25 4.95
C ASP A 102 13.62 -6.54 5.36
N TRP A 103 13.25 -7.35 4.38
CA TRP A 103 13.24 -8.79 4.61
C TRP A 103 14.71 -9.20 4.70
N ASP A 104 15.37 -8.86 5.81
CA ASP A 104 16.56 -9.59 6.23
C ASP A 104 16.03 -10.97 6.63
N CYS A 105 15.80 -11.81 5.62
CA CYS A 105 15.58 -13.22 5.80
C CYS A 105 16.91 -13.73 6.35
N GLY A 106 17.02 -13.73 7.68
CA GLY A 106 18.06 -14.44 8.42
C GLY A 106 18.03 -15.95 8.22
N ALA A 107 17.67 -16.44 7.02
CA ALA A 107 18.07 -17.73 6.53
C ALA A 107 19.56 -17.64 6.15
N ARG A 108 20.41 -17.73 7.16
CA ARG A 108 21.71 -18.35 6.98
C ARG A 108 21.44 -19.75 6.44
N TYR A 109 21.59 -19.93 5.13
CA TYR A 109 21.82 -21.25 4.56
C TYR A 109 23.22 -21.66 5.00
N GLY A 110 23.30 -22.34 6.15
CA GLY A 110 24.36 -23.28 6.48
C GLY A 110 23.96 -24.67 6.04
#